data_AF-A0ABD3QAN0-F1
#
_entry.id   AF-A0ABD3QAN0-F1
#
_cell.length_a   1.000
_cell.length_b   1.000
_cell.length_c   1.000
_cell.angle_alpha   90.00
_cell.angle_beta   90.00
_cell.angle_gamma   90.00
#
_symmetry.space_group_name_H-M   'P 1'
#
loop_
_entity.id
_entity.type
_entity.pdbx_description
1 polymer ?
#
loop_
_entity_poly.entity_id
_entity_poly.type
_entity_poly.pdbx_seq_one_letter_code
_entity_poly.pdbx_strand_id
1 'polypeptide(L)'
;MTNTRIKRALIICDMQPDGMPSLFTSASRREAFLDAVQCTLLAATSSPLPVNNSLILFTGLRFPSRYEGLHPEQALYGSLRRLNEKVGDGTAHWYMENYPASEIDASLTEMVKERDDVNYQVLWRQGHLPPQELMEQLKSNEITDATVVGAKASQTVQATVQYIAEHCPSIDLSVVEEALADDKQDRLDAVTQHLLPLYARVATIEEYVDATCGRERDLLRCTHHNNSSSDRMYSIMWIVSEGADGTSIQGKSGMKMCFVKSSTFVHWERVRDCLDDKGKLIKLAEEYLPETYVIKGGSSESIDTPSSLSGPWFVKETNKGGRAITVCKDASDAVALASNENETYVIQRHVDHPNLLRDGRKWHLKVYNLLICDEEGTGWTLRCHNEPFLTKRVKPDLSLEELGSTDNKELFQKCTAIISSVVQRAIESNELQGRPGKKQFEVFSSDFVFDTDVRAHLIEFNFSPVLFDPLVKQELTTKGLKACMRDYELNGDAAAINDHAMIKDVVSMVFYPKQACGEKEPSDTIGGWEYVK
;
A
#
# COMPACT_ATOMS: atom_id res chain seq x y z
N MET A 1 -21.05 6.48 35.14
CA MET A 1 -20.31 5.36 34.54
C MET A 1 -18.83 5.65 34.76
N THR A 2 -18.16 4.88 35.60
CA THR A 2 -16.70 4.95 35.73
C THR A 2 -16.10 4.52 34.39
N ASN A 3 -15.23 5.34 33.81
CA ASN A 3 -14.57 5.04 32.54
C ASN A 3 -13.57 3.91 32.79
N THR A 4 -14.02 2.66 32.67
CA THR A 4 -13.17 1.49 32.91
C THR A 4 -12.08 1.48 31.86
N ARG A 5 -10.84 1.66 32.29
CA ARG A 5 -9.68 1.70 31.42
C ARG A 5 -9.51 0.36 30.70
N ILE A 6 -9.47 0.39 29.37
CA ILE A 6 -9.16 -0.80 28.57
C ILE A 6 -7.67 -1.13 28.75
N LYS A 7 -7.37 -2.37 29.13
CA LYS A 7 -6.01 -2.90 29.23
C LYS A 7 -5.87 -4.06 28.26
N ARG A 8 -4.93 -3.93 27.32
CA ARG A 8 -4.82 -4.81 26.16
C ARG A 8 -3.68 -5.80 26.29
N ALA A 9 -3.83 -6.97 25.69
CA ALA A 9 -2.74 -7.91 25.45
C ALA A 9 -2.71 -8.37 23.98
N LEU A 10 -1.51 -8.54 23.42
CA LEU A 10 -1.30 -9.24 22.16
C LEU A 10 -0.55 -10.55 22.44
N ILE A 11 -1.16 -11.67 22.06
CA ILE A 11 -0.63 -13.01 22.29
C ILE A 11 -0.21 -13.61 20.95
N ILE A 12 1.09 -13.87 20.79
CA ILE A 12 1.70 -14.34 19.53
C ILE A 12 2.11 -15.81 19.71
N CYS A 13 1.46 -16.70 18.97
CA CYS A 13 1.58 -18.15 19.15
C CYS A 13 2.55 -18.81 18.17
N ASP A 14 3.48 -19.60 18.69
CA ASP A 14 4.32 -20.58 17.96
C ASP A 14 5.05 -20.04 16.74
N MET A 15 5.48 -18.78 16.81
CA MET A 15 6.31 -18.16 15.78
C MET A 15 7.76 -18.63 15.90
N GLN A 16 8.01 -19.93 15.88
CA GLN A 16 9.33 -20.56 16.01
C GLN A 16 9.82 -21.07 14.64
N PRO A 17 11.10 -20.84 14.26
CA PRO A 17 11.64 -21.29 12.99
C PRO A 17 11.45 -22.80 12.71
N ASP A 18 11.43 -23.65 13.74
CA ASP A 18 11.16 -25.10 13.59
C ASP A 18 9.78 -25.40 12.97
N GLY A 19 8.76 -24.61 13.29
CA GLY A 19 7.41 -24.82 12.79
C GLY A 19 7.14 -24.20 11.42
N MET A 20 7.83 -23.09 11.12
CA MET A 20 7.53 -22.22 9.97
C MET A 20 7.61 -22.90 8.60
N PRO A 21 8.64 -23.70 8.27
CA PRO A 21 8.74 -24.37 6.97
C PRO A 21 7.55 -25.28 6.66
N SER A 22 6.90 -25.85 7.69
CA SER A 22 5.74 -26.75 7.50
C SER A 22 4.43 -26.03 7.17
N LEU A 23 4.37 -24.70 7.38
CA LEU A 23 3.16 -23.90 7.22
C LEU A 23 2.97 -23.36 5.81
N PHE A 24 4.06 -23.25 5.04
CA PHE A 24 4.05 -22.50 3.79
C PHE A 24 4.64 -23.31 2.65
N THR A 25 3.87 -23.45 1.57
CA THR A 25 4.34 -24.04 0.31
C THR A 25 5.10 -23.03 -0.58
N SER A 26 5.03 -21.74 -0.25
CA SER A 26 5.70 -20.66 -0.98
C SER A 26 6.28 -19.61 -0.04
N ALA A 27 7.42 -19.01 -0.44
CA ALA A 27 8.08 -17.96 0.31
C ALA A 27 7.21 -16.69 0.43
N SER A 28 6.51 -16.30 -0.65
CA SER A 28 5.65 -15.11 -0.66
C SER A 28 4.52 -15.19 0.35
N ARG A 29 3.92 -16.38 0.55
CA ARG A 29 2.87 -16.57 1.54
C ARG A 29 3.42 -16.50 2.97
N ARG A 30 4.63 -17.02 3.18
CA ARG A 30 5.33 -16.89 4.47
C ARG A 30 5.61 -15.42 4.81
N GLU A 31 6.11 -14.66 3.83
CA GLU A 31 6.38 -13.23 3.97
C GLU A 31 5.09 -12.47 4.31
N ALA A 32 4.02 -12.64 3.54
CA ALA A 32 2.74 -11.97 3.80
C ALA A 32 2.18 -12.25 5.21
N PHE A 33 2.32 -13.49 5.70
CA PHE A 33 1.91 -13.85 7.06
C PHE A 33 2.79 -13.19 8.13
N LEU A 34 4.12 -13.21 7.95
CA LEU A 34 5.03 -12.51 8.86
C LEU A 34 4.74 -11.01 8.88
N ASP A 35 4.44 -10.44 7.70
CA ASP A 35 4.07 -9.04 7.54
C ASP A 35 2.83 -8.69 8.34
N ALA A 36 1.80 -9.53 8.29
CA ALA A 36 0.59 -9.34 9.07
C ALA A 36 0.86 -9.43 10.59
N VAL A 37 1.66 -10.40 11.04
CA VAL A 37 2.00 -10.56 12.48
C VAL A 37 2.81 -9.35 12.99
N GLN A 38 3.80 -8.88 12.23
CA GLN A 38 4.61 -7.72 12.63
C GLN A 38 3.79 -6.43 12.58
N CYS A 39 2.89 -6.26 11.62
CA CYS A 39 1.97 -5.13 11.60
C CYS A 39 1.05 -5.12 12.83
N THR A 40 0.53 -6.29 13.23
CA THR A 40 -0.24 -6.46 14.47
C THR A 40 0.60 -6.06 15.70
N LEU A 41 1.85 -6.52 15.76
CA LEU A 41 2.78 -6.20 16.85
C LEU A 41 3.12 -4.69 16.91
N LEU A 42 3.35 -4.06 15.77
CA LEU A 42 3.58 -2.61 15.69
C LEU A 42 2.35 -1.85 16.20
N ALA A 43 1.15 -2.20 15.76
CA ALA A 43 -0.06 -1.54 16.23
C ALA A 43 -0.25 -1.70 17.75
N ALA A 44 0.00 -2.89 18.29
CA ALA A 44 -0.11 -3.18 19.72
C ALA A 44 0.87 -2.40 20.60
N THR A 45 2.04 -2.04 20.05
CA THR A 45 3.13 -1.35 20.75
C THR A 45 3.15 0.16 20.47
N SER A 46 2.49 0.64 19.43
CA SER A 46 2.51 2.05 19.02
C SER A 46 1.43 2.93 19.67
N SER A 47 0.96 2.56 20.87
CA SER A 47 0.02 3.42 21.59
C SER A 47 0.74 4.69 22.08
N PRO A 48 0.18 5.90 21.84
CA PRO A 48 0.84 7.16 22.22
C PRO A 48 0.92 7.37 23.73
N LEU A 49 0.09 6.66 24.49
CA LEU A 49 0.08 6.66 25.94
C LEU A 49 0.71 5.34 26.39
N PRO A 50 1.91 5.34 27.02
CA PRO A 50 2.58 4.10 27.45
C PRO A 50 1.70 3.22 28.33
N VAL A 51 0.82 3.86 29.09
CA VAL A 51 -0.18 3.24 29.95
C VAL A 51 -1.32 2.51 29.21
N ASN A 52 -1.34 2.60 27.88
CA ASN A 52 -2.23 1.89 26.96
C ASN A 52 -1.44 0.92 26.05
N ASN A 53 -0.12 0.81 26.21
CA ASN A 53 0.65 -0.21 25.51
C ASN A 53 0.12 -1.59 25.89
N SER A 54 0.00 -2.45 24.88
CA SER A 54 -0.44 -3.82 25.11
C SER A 54 0.65 -4.61 25.84
N LEU A 55 0.25 -5.50 26.75
CA LEU A 55 1.13 -6.55 27.22
C LEU A 55 1.40 -7.52 26.04
N ILE A 56 2.67 -7.71 25.68
CA ILE A 56 3.04 -8.61 24.59
C ILE A 56 3.44 -9.98 25.15
N LEU A 57 2.73 -11.03 24.77
CA LEU A 57 2.99 -12.40 25.24
C LEU A 57 3.32 -13.30 24.05
N PHE A 58 4.56 -13.75 23.97
CA PHE A 58 4.93 -14.81 23.03
C PHE A 58 4.68 -16.16 23.70
N THR A 59 4.08 -17.10 22.97
CA THR A 59 3.99 -18.50 23.40
C THR A 59 4.75 -19.39 22.43
N GLY A 60 5.42 -20.41 22.96
CA GLY A 60 6.19 -21.35 22.15
C GLY A 60 6.32 -22.71 22.82
N LEU A 61 6.63 -23.73 22.03
CA LEU A 61 7.01 -25.05 22.51
C LEU A 61 8.48 -25.08 22.91
N ARG A 62 8.79 -25.65 24.06
CA ARG A 62 10.19 -25.89 24.48
C ARG A 62 10.29 -27.19 25.24
N PHE A 63 11.14 -28.08 24.76
CA PHE A 63 11.42 -29.37 25.38
C PHE A 63 12.87 -29.44 25.86
N PRO A 64 13.14 -30.09 27.00
CA PRO A 64 14.50 -30.39 27.41
C PRO A 64 15.22 -31.31 26.42
N SER A 65 16.54 -31.44 26.55
CA SER A 65 17.34 -32.45 25.83
C SER A 65 16.69 -33.83 25.91
N ARG A 66 16.75 -34.59 24.81
CA ARG A 66 16.10 -35.91 24.63
C ARG A 66 14.59 -35.93 24.86
N TYR A 67 13.93 -34.77 24.86
CA TYR A 67 12.51 -34.64 25.19
C TYR A 67 12.18 -35.22 26.57
N GLU A 68 13.04 -34.96 27.56
CA GLU A 68 12.80 -35.40 28.95
C GLU A 68 11.45 -34.87 29.47
N GLY A 69 10.72 -35.72 30.19
CA GLY A 69 9.35 -35.44 30.66
C GLY A 69 8.25 -35.77 29.65
N LEU A 70 8.58 -35.96 28.37
CA LEU A 70 7.59 -36.29 27.34
C LEU A 70 7.28 -37.78 27.31
N HIS A 71 6.02 -38.19 27.48
CA HIS A 71 5.67 -39.62 27.39
C HIS A 71 5.81 -40.10 25.93
N PRO A 72 6.51 -41.21 25.64
CA PRO A 72 6.72 -41.67 24.28
C PRO A 72 5.42 -42.04 23.58
N GLU A 73 4.34 -42.35 24.29
CA GLU A 73 3.02 -42.64 23.71
C GLU A 73 2.08 -41.43 23.64
N GLN A 74 2.53 -40.24 24.05
CA GLN A 74 1.71 -39.03 23.89
C GLN A 74 1.42 -38.79 22.40
N ALA A 75 0.15 -38.57 22.07
CA ALA A 75 -0.32 -38.52 20.69
C ALA A 75 0.37 -37.45 19.83
N LEU A 76 0.55 -36.24 20.36
CA LEU A 76 1.05 -35.10 19.61
C LEU A 76 2.57 -35.11 19.47
N TYR A 77 3.28 -35.17 20.60
CA TYR A 77 4.73 -34.94 20.62
C TYR A 77 5.54 -36.20 20.97
N GLY A 78 4.91 -37.30 21.41
CA GLY A 78 5.63 -38.54 21.76
C GLY A 78 6.42 -39.12 20.57
N SER A 79 6.00 -38.80 19.35
CA SER A 79 6.76 -39.10 18.12
C SER A 79 8.14 -38.44 18.07
N LEU A 80 8.29 -37.21 18.59
CA LEU A 80 9.58 -36.51 18.65
C LEU A 80 10.56 -37.24 19.55
N ARG A 81 10.11 -37.67 20.73
CA ARG A 81 10.92 -38.50 21.65
C ARG A 81 11.33 -39.82 21.00
N ARG A 82 10.38 -40.57 20.42
CA ARG A 82 10.68 -41.85 19.75
C ARG A 82 11.63 -41.71 18.56
N LEU A 83 11.56 -40.58 17.86
CA LEU A 83 12.49 -40.27 16.76
C LEU A 83 13.87 -39.95 17.32
N ASN A 84 13.93 -39.07 18.33
CA ASN A 84 15.16 -38.69 19.00
C ASN A 84 15.90 -39.86 19.65
N GLU A 85 15.20 -40.80 20.29
CA GLU A 85 15.80 -42.03 20.82
C GLU A 85 16.53 -42.86 19.75
N LYS A 86 16.15 -42.72 18.47
CA LYS A 86 16.78 -43.43 17.34
C LYS A 86 17.94 -42.66 16.71
N VAL A 87 17.84 -41.33 16.60
CA VAL A 87 18.79 -40.50 15.81
C VAL A 87 19.59 -39.50 16.63
N GLY A 88 19.26 -39.32 17.91
CA GLY A 88 19.87 -38.38 18.85
C GLY A 88 19.49 -36.91 18.62
N ASP A 89 19.81 -36.07 19.62
CA ASP A 89 19.54 -34.62 19.62
C ASP A 89 20.14 -33.91 18.41
N GLY A 90 21.32 -34.32 17.95
CA GLY A 90 21.99 -33.70 16.80
C GLY A 90 21.20 -33.78 15.49
N THR A 91 20.21 -34.69 15.39
CA THR A 91 19.35 -34.84 14.21
C THR A 91 17.89 -34.52 14.50
N ALA A 92 17.37 -34.86 15.68
CA ALA A 92 15.97 -34.64 16.05
C ALA A 92 15.87 -33.70 17.26
N HIS A 93 15.80 -32.39 17.00
CA HIS A 93 15.81 -31.32 18.01
C HIS A 93 14.73 -30.27 17.80
N TRP A 94 13.64 -30.59 17.09
CA TRP A 94 12.51 -29.66 16.96
C TRP A 94 12.01 -29.22 18.33
N TYR A 95 11.96 -27.90 18.53
CA TYR A 95 11.55 -27.22 19.75
C TYR A 95 12.39 -27.59 20.99
N MET A 96 13.59 -28.14 20.80
CA MET A 96 14.49 -28.51 21.90
C MET A 96 15.26 -27.29 22.39
N GLU A 97 15.36 -27.13 23.71
CA GLU A 97 16.13 -26.04 24.33
C GLU A 97 17.58 -25.99 23.83
N ASN A 98 18.15 -24.78 23.81
CA ASN A 98 19.50 -24.49 23.31
C ASN A 98 19.70 -24.66 21.78
N TYR A 99 18.66 -25.02 21.02
CA TYR A 99 18.70 -24.97 19.56
C TYR A 99 18.10 -23.66 19.05
N PRO A 100 18.79 -22.91 18.18
CA PRO A 100 18.30 -21.61 17.71
C PRO A 100 16.92 -21.64 17.04
N ALA A 101 16.57 -22.74 16.36
CA ALA A 101 15.29 -22.89 15.68
C ALA A 101 14.09 -23.08 16.65
N SER A 102 14.38 -23.36 17.93
CA SER A 102 13.40 -23.44 19.01
C SER A 102 13.10 -22.09 19.65
N GLU A 103 13.84 -21.02 19.32
CA GLU A 103 13.53 -19.69 19.82
C GLU A 103 12.32 -19.10 19.08
N ILE A 104 11.69 -18.08 19.68
CA ILE A 104 10.74 -17.24 18.93
C ILE A 104 11.52 -16.51 17.83
N ASP A 105 10.89 -16.33 16.66
CA ASP A 105 11.49 -15.66 15.52
C ASP A 105 12.10 -14.32 15.94
N ALA A 106 13.40 -14.20 15.68
CA ALA A 106 14.20 -13.07 16.15
C ALA A 106 13.61 -11.75 15.68
N SER A 107 13.06 -11.70 14.44
CA SER A 107 12.49 -10.46 13.89
C SER A 107 11.29 -9.94 14.66
N LEU A 108 10.60 -10.80 15.43
CA LEU A 108 9.50 -10.39 16.29
C LEU A 108 10.00 -9.95 17.67
N THR A 109 10.96 -10.68 18.24
CA THR A 109 11.47 -10.36 19.59
C THR A 109 12.35 -9.12 19.59
N GLU A 110 13.09 -8.86 18.51
CA GLU A 110 13.92 -7.65 18.37
C GLU A 110 13.05 -6.38 18.38
N MET A 111 11.89 -6.40 17.70
CA MET A 111 10.94 -5.26 17.67
C MET A 111 10.45 -4.80 19.04
N VAL A 112 10.37 -5.70 20.02
CA VAL A 112 9.97 -5.36 21.40
C VAL A 112 11.16 -5.16 22.33
N LYS A 113 12.30 -5.83 22.08
CA LYS A 113 13.53 -5.69 22.88
C LYS A 113 14.14 -4.31 22.77
N GLU A 114 14.02 -3.68 21.60
CA GLU A 114 14.54 -2.33 21.37
C GLU A 114 13.69 -1.24 22.03
N ARG A 115 12.58 -1.61 22.69
CA ARG A 115 11.61 -0.69 23.27
C ARG A 115 11.50 -0.84 24.78
N ASP A 116 12.09 0.08 25.51
CA ASP A 116 12.03 0.13 26.99
C ASP A 116 10.59 0.34 27.52
N ASP A 117 9.68 0.85 26.69
CA ASP A 117 8.29 1.15 27.03
C ASP A 117 7.32 -0.02 26.80
N VAL A 118 7.81 -1.16 26.31
CA VAL A 118 6.98 -2.34 26.00
C VAL A 118 7.26 -3.47 27.00
N ASN A 119 6.23 -3.84 27.76
CA ASN A 119 6.30 -5.03 28.60
C ASN A 119 6.01 -6.29 27.76
N TYR A 120 7.00 -7.18 27.65
CA TYR A 120 6.83 -8.45 26.96
C TYR A 120 7.37 -9.63 27.75
N GLN A 121 6.78 -10.82 27.52
CA GLN A 121 7.24 -12.08 28.09
C GLN A 121 7.16 -13.21 27.08
N VAL A 122 8.00 -14.24 27.28
CA VAL A 122 7.96 -15.48 26.50
C VAL A 122 7.54 -16.62 27.43
N LEU A 123 6.43 -17.27 27.09
CA LEU A 123 5.82 -18.34 27.86
C LEU A 123 6.01 -19.66 27.12
N TRP A 124 6.86 -20.50 27.70
CA TRP A 124 7.20 -21.81 27.15
C TRP A 124 6.25 -22.89 27.65
N ARG A 125 5.93 -23.85 26.78
CA ARG A 125 5.11 -25.02 27.15
C ARG A 125 5.65 -26.31 26.55
N GLN A 126 5.28 -27.42 27.17
CA GLN A 126 5.59 -28.80 26.72
C GLN A 126 4.35 -29.53 26.19
N GLY A 127 3.23 -28.82 26.09
CA GLY A 127 1.92 -29.37 25.76
C GLY A 127 1.20 -28.53 24.71
N HIS A 128 0.04 -29.03 24.30
CA HIS A 128 -0.82 -28.33 23.35
C HIS A 128 -1.54 -27.14 23.98
N LEU A 129 -1.99 -27.30 25.22
CA LEU A 129 -2.68 -26.25 25.97
C LEU A 129 -1.70 -25.16 26.40
N PRO A 130 -2.14 -23.90 26.47
CA PRO A 130 -1.32 -22.82 27.01
C PRO A 130 -0.85 -23.11 28.45
N PRO A 131 0.31 -22.56 28.85
CA PRO A 131 0.80 -22.69 30.22
C PRO A 131 -0.10 -21.90 31.19
N GLN A 132 -0.18 -22.34 32.46
CA GLN A 132 -1.00 -21.67 33.49
C GLN A 132 -0.56 -20.21 33.69
N GLU A 133 0.73 -19.97 33.53
CA GLU A 133 1.40 -18.68 33.57
C GLU A 133 0.75 -17.66 32.64
N LEU A 134 0.16 -18.09 31.51
CA LEU A 134 -0.59 -17.20 30.63
C LEU A 134 -1.75 -16.53 31.38
N MET A 135 -2.53 -17.31 32.14
CA MET A 135 -3.67 -16.79 32.92
C MET A 135 -3.22 -15.90 34.06
N GLU A 136 -2.09 -16.24 34.69
CA GLU A 136 -1.50 -15.43 35.75
C GLU A 136 -1.06 -14.06 35.21
N GLN A 137 -0.47 -14.01 34.01
CA GLN A 137 -0.11 -12.76 33.34
C GLN A 137 -1.35 -11.93 33.00
N LEU A 138 -2.38 -12.52 32.39
CA LEU A 138 -3.60 -11.78 32.04
C LEU A 138 -4.31 -11.21 33.28
N LYS A 139 -4.41 -12.00 34.36
CA LYS A 139 -5.06 -11.58 35.61
C LYS A 139 -4.25 -10.53 36.37
N SER A 140 -2.95 -10.74 36.54
CA SER A 140 -2.08 -9.81 37.28
C SER A 140 -1.94 -8.45 36.61
N ASN A 141 -2.05 -8.39 35.27
CA ASN A 141 -2.05 -7.14 34.51
C ASN A 141 -3.46 -6.55 34.35
N GLU A 142 -4.50 -7.20 34.89
CA GLU A 142 -5.91 -6.80 34.78
C GLU A 142 -6.34 -6.61 33.31
N ILE A 143 -5.90 -7.49 32.42
CA ILE A 143 -6.23 -7.43 30.99
C ILE A 143 -7.75 -7.55 30.82
N THR A 144 -8.32 -6.66 30.01
CA THR A 144 -9.75 -6.63 29.67
C THR A 144 -10.02 -6.86 28.19
N ASP A 145 -8.99 -6.80 27.35
CA ASP A 145 -9.06 -6.97 25.91
C ASP A 145 -7.81 -7.73 25.45
N ALA A 146 -7.97 -8.79 24.66
CA ALA A 146 -6.85 -9.60 24.19
C ALA A 146 -7.02 -9.97 22.72
N THR A 147 -5.90 -9.95 21.99
CA THR A 147 -5.82 -10.38 20.59
C THR A 147 -4.86 -11.55 20.48
N VAL A 148 -5.25 -12.61 19.77
CA VAL A 148 -4.41 -13.80 19.54
C VAL A 148 -4.09 -13.91 18.05
N VAL A 149 -2.79 -14.05 17.74
CA VAL A 149 -2.28 -14.26 16.37
C VAL A 149 -1.23 -15.35 16.36
N GLY A 150 -0.80 -15.80 15.17
CA GLY A 150 0.36 -16.67 15.01
C GLY A 150 0.10 -17.96 14.24
N ALA A 151 0.97 -18.93 14.47
CA ALA A 151 1.05 -20.17 13.71
C ALA A 151 0.13 -21.27 14.24
N LYS A 152 -0.20 -22.21 13.35
CA LYS A 152 -1.04 -23.41 13.60
C LYS A 152 -2.41 -23.02 14.18
N ALA A 153 -3.20 -22.29 13.39
CA ALA A 153 -4.50 -21.75 13.76
C ALA A 153 -5.44 -22.80 14.39
N SER A 154 -5.58 -23.97 13.76
CA SER A 154 -6.37 -25.13 14.22
C SER A 154 -5.87 -25.80 15.49
N GLN A 155 -4.67 -25.43 15.94
CA GLN A 155 -4.04 -26.00 17.10
C GLN A 155 -3.82 -24.88 18.13
N THR A 156 -2.64 -24.28 18.17
CA THR A 156 -2.22 -23.45 19.29
C THR A 156 -3.05 -22.18 19.41
N VAL A 157 -3.39 -21.51 18.31
CA VAL A 157 -4.23 -20.30 18.37
C VAL A 157 -5.61 -20.66 18.89
N GLN A 158 -6.27 -21.66 18.32
CA GLN A 158 -7.59 -22.12 18.77
C GLN A 158 -7.56 -22.53 20.25
N ALA A 159 -6.58 -23.34 20.66
CA ALA A 159 -6.45 -23.78 22.06
C ALA A 159 -6.23 -22.60 23.00
N THR A 160 -5.44 -21.60 22.60
CA THR A 160 -5.21 -20.37 23.37
C THR A 160 -6.48 -19.56 23.51
N VAL A 161 -7.20 -19.34 22.40
CA VAL A 161 -8.47 -18.61 22.37
C VAL A 161 -9.50 -19.29 23.26
N GLN A 162 -9.70 -20.60 23.11
CA GLN A 162 -10.65 -21.37 23.92
C GLN A 162 -10.28 -21.33 25.41
N TYR A 163 -9.00 -21.51 25.74
CA TYR A 163 -8.53 -21.51 27.12
C TYR A 163 -8.78 -20.16 27.81
N ILE A 164 -8.53 -19.05 27.12
CA ILE A 164 -8.82 -17.70 27.64
C ILE A 164 -10.34 -17.52 27.82
N ALA A 165 -11.15 -17.88 26.82
CA ALA A 165 -12.60 -17.70 26.88
C ALA A 165 -13.23 -18.46 28.06
N GLU A 166 -12.74 -19.66 28.37
CA GLU A 166 -13.24 -20.48 29.48
C GLU A 166 -12.79 -19.97 30.86
N HIS A 167 -11.55 -19.49 30.98
CA HIS A 167 -10.94 -19.18 32.28
C HIS A 167 -10.96 -17.68 32.64
N CYS A 168 -11.17 -16.81 31.64
CA CYS A 168 -11.20 -15.35 31.76
C CYS A 168 -12.36 -14.75 30.94
N PRO A 169 -13.63 -15.09 31.24
CA PRO A 169 -14.79 -14.68 30.43
C PRO A 169 -15.06 -13.16 30.42
N SER A 170 -14.33 -12.39 31.23
CA SER A 170 -14.40 -10.92 31.24
C SER A 170 -13.48 -10.25 30.21
N ILE A 171 -12.63 -11.01 29.52
CA ILE A 171 -11.73 -10.49 28.48
C ILE A 171 -12.47 -10.49 27.15
N ASP A 172 -12.55 -9.33 26.49
CA ASP A 172 -12.98 -9.25 25.10
C ASP A 172 -11.86 -9.83 24.21
N LEU A 173 -12.19 -10.85 23.43
CA LEU A 173 -11.21 -11.68 22.76
C LEU A 173 -11.35 -11.53 21.24
N SER A 174 -10.23 -11.32 20.56
CA SER A 174 -10.19 -11.24 19.11
C SER A 174 -9.00 -11.98 18.49
N VAL A 175 -9.09 -12.23 17.19
CA VAL A 175 -8.01 -12.74 16.34
C VAL A 175 -7.92 -11.87 15.08
N VAL A 176 -6.76 -11.87 14.42
CA VAL A 176 -6.54 -11.13 13.17
C VAL A 176 -6.35 -12.12 12.03
N GLU A 177 -7.32 -12.20 11.12
CA GLU A 177 -7.41 -13.23 10.07
C GLU A 177 -6.12 -13.37 9.25
N GLU A 178 -5.54 -12.26 8.79
CA GLU A 178 -4.35 -12.24 7.96
C GLU A 178 -3.08 -12.63 8.74
N ALA A 179 -3.11 -12.53 10.07
CA ALA A 179 -2.03 -12.89 10.99
C ALA A 179 -2.21 -14.31 11.57
N LEU A 180 -2.98 -15.16 10.90
CA LEU A 180 -3.13 -16.59 11.21
C LEU A 180 -2.54 -17.46 10.10
N ALA A 181 -1.90 -18.58 10.48
CA ALA A 181 -1.42 -19.57 9.51
C ALA A 181 -1.71 -20.99 9.97
N ASP A 182 -1.90 -21.91 9.02
CA ASP A 182 -2.01 -23.34 9.26
C ASP A 182 -1.31 -24.14 8.15
N ASP A 183 -1.08 -25.44 8.38
CA ASP A 183 -0.45 -26.37 7.44
C ASP A 183 -1.27 -26.57 6.15
N LYS A 184 -2.59 -26.34 6.22
CA LYS A 184 -3.55 -26.50 5.13
C LYS A 184 -4.50 -25.32 5.11
N GLN A 185 -4.68 -24.71 3.93
CA GLN A 185 -5.59 -23.58 3.76
C GLN A 185 -7.02 -23.93 4.16
N ASP A 186 -7.56 -25.06 3.69
CA ASP A 186 -8.93 -25.48 4.02
C ASP A 186 -9.17 -25.61 5.54
N ARG A 187 -8.11 -25.97 6.29
CA ARG A 187 -8.19 -26.08 7.75
C ARG A 187 -8.17 -24.71 8.40
N LEU A 188 -7.31 -23.81 7.92
CA LEU A 188 -7.28 -22.42 8.33
C LEU A 188 -8.65 -21.78 8.11
N ASP A 189 -9.21 -21.93 6.91
CA ASP A 189 -10.52 -21.37 6.54
C ASP A 189 -11.62 -21.92 7.45
N ALA A 190 -11.66 -23.24 7.67
CA ALA A 190 -12.65 -23.86 8.56
C ALA A 190 -12.55 -23.36 10.01
N VAL A 191 -11.34 -23.20 10.53
CA VAL A 191 -11.11 -22.71 11.89
C VAL A 191 -11.51 -21.24 12.02
N THR A 192 -11.06 -20.40 11.08
CA THR A 192 -11.33 -18.96 11.07
C THR A 192 -12.81 -18.65 10.84
N GLN A 193 -13.49 -19.37 9.95
CA GLN A 193 -14.89 -19.08 9.61
C GLN A 193 -15.90 -19.74 10.55
N HIS A 194 -15.53 -20.81 11.27
CA HIS A 194 -16.51 -21.60 12.04
C HIS A 194 -16.14 -21.81 13.51
N LEU A 195 -14.87 -22.05 13.84
CA LEU A 195 -14.48 -22.39 15.22
C LEU A 195 -14.10 -21.16 16.04
N LEU A 196 -13.20 -20.31 15.55
CA LEU A 196 -12.78 -19.10 16.26
C LEU A 196 -13.95 -18.14 16.55
N PRO A 197 -14.94 -17.93 15.65
CA PRO A 197 -16.09 -17.08 15.91
C PRO A 197 -16.96 -17.51 17.11
N LEU A 198 -16.82 -18.76 17.59
CA LEU A 198 -17.54 -19.23 18.79
C LEU A 198 -16.97 -18.62 20.09
N TYR A 199 -15.71 -18.20 20.06
CA TYR A 199 -14.96 -17.79 21.25
C TYR A 199 -14.39 -16.38 21.17
N ALA A 200 -14.18 -15.86 19.96
CA ALA A 200 -13.52 -14.58 19.72
C ALA A 200 -14.08 -13.88 18.48
N ARG A 201 -13.94 -12.56 18.42
CA ARG A 201 -14.17 -11.79 17.21
C ARG A 201 -13.04 -12.04 16.20
N VAL A 202 -13.39 -12.41 14.98
CA VAL A 202 -12.43 -12.44 13.87
C VAL A 202 -12.41 -11.07 13.21
N ALA A 203 -11.28 -10.38 13.27
CA ALA A 203 -11.08 -9.07 12.68
C ALA A 203 -10.10 -9.17 11.51
N THR A 204 -10.27 -8.28 10.54
CA THR A 204 -9.23 -7.98 9.55
C THR A 204 -8.10 -7.15 10.19
N ILE A 205 -6.95 -7.11 9.54
CA ILE A 205 -5.82 -6.30 10.00
C ILE A 205 -6.16 -4.80 10.02
N GLU A 206 -6.97 -4.32 9.07
CA GLU A 206 -7.45 -2.93 9.02
C GLU A 206 -8.31 -2.61 10.26
N GLU A 207 -9.26 -3.48 10.59
CA GLU A 207 -10.11 -3.33 11.78
C GLU A 207 -9.32 -3.39 13.09
N TYR A 208 -8.31 -4.26 13.16
CA TYR A 208 -7.45 -4.37 14.34
C TYR A 208 -6.61 -3.12 14.57
N VAL A 209 -5.95 -2.62 13.51
CA VAL A 209 -5.15 -1.39 13.57
C VAL A 209 -6.02 -0.21 13.96
N ASP A 210 -7.20 -0.08 13.36
CA ASP A 210 -8.17 0.97 13.68
C ASP A 210 -8.61 0.93 15.15
N ALA A 211 -8.90 -0.26 15.68
CA ALA A 211 -9.35 -0.44 17.05
C ALA A 211 -8.23 -0.20 18.08
N THR A 212 -6.98 -0.55 17.73
CA THR A 212 -5.83 -0.50 18.65
C THR A 212 -5.20 0.87 18.69
N CYS A 213 -4.96 1.47 17.53
CA CYS A 213 -4.31 2.78 17.39
C CYS A 213 -5.31 3.95 17.46
N GLY A 214 -6.61 3.67 17.31
CA GLY A 214 -7.67 4.68 17.27
C GLY A 214 -7.72 5.42 15.94
N ARG A 215 -8.94 5.83 15.56
CA ARG A 215 -9.25 6.50 14.27
C ARG A 215 -8.67 7.92 14.12
N GLU A 216 -7.72 8.39 14.91
CA GLU A 216 -7.30 9.81 14.82
C GLU A 216 -5.81 10.12 14.80
N ARG A 217 -4.85 9.27 15.22
CA ARG A 217 -3.52 9.83 15.55
C ARG A 217 -2.21 9.15 15.12
N ASP A 218 -2.06 7.83 15.03
CA ASP A 218 -0.68 7.30 15.23
C ASP A 218 -0.07 6.36 14.18
N LEU A 219 -0.66 6.22 12.99
CA LEU A 219 0.04 5.58 11.86
C LEU A 219 1.35 6.28 11.46
N LEU A 220 1.57 7.52 11.94
CA LEU A 220 2.75 8.35 11.72
C LEU A 220 3.92 8.10 12.71
N ARG A 221 3.76 7.31 13.79
CA ARG A 221 4.85 7.03 14.76
C ARG A 221 5.57 5.71 14.52
N CYS A 222 4.94 4.74 13.86
CA CYS A 222 5.57 3.47 13.47
C CYS A 222 6.75 3.65 12.50
N THR A 223 6.93 4.84 11.91
CA THR A 223 7.96 5.17 10.91
C THR A 223 9.25 5.76 11.49
N HIS A 224 9.36 5.97 12.81
CA HIS A 224 10.46 6.75 13.41
C HIS A 224 11.42 5.98 14.35
N HIS A 225 11.34 4.65 14.51
CA HIS A 225 12.14 3.94 15.53
C HIS A 225 13.18 2.91 15.07
N ASN A 226 13.37 2.60 13.78
CA ASN A 226 14.49 1.72 13.38
C ASN A 226 15.66 2.51 12.76
N ASN A 227 16.52 3.06 13.62
CA ASN A 227 17.82 3.64 13.24
C ASN A 227 18.99 2.72 13.63
N SER A 228 18.82 1.40 13.52
CA SER A 228 19.90 0.43 13.66
C SER A 228 19.88 -0.55 12.49
N SER A 229 21.07 -0.82 11.97
CA SER A 229 21.37 -1.61 10.79
C SER A 229 20.79 -3.03 10.83
N SER A 230 19.64 -3.27 10.20
CA SER A 230 19.39 -4.50 9.43
C SER A 230 18.20 -4.34 8.49
N ASP A 231 18.42 -4.79 7.27
CA ASP A 231 17.65 -4.50 6.09
C ASP A 231 16.51 -5.53 5.93
N ARG A 232 15.30 -5.26 6.48
CA ARG A 232 14.08 -6.07 6.23
C ARG A 232 12.80 -5.23 6.14
N MET A 233 11.96 -5.64 5.17
CA MET A 233 10.84 -4.95 4.53
C MET A 233 9.60 -4.78 5.42
N TYR A 234 9.15 -3.53 5.62
CA TYR A 234 7.76 -3.14 5.89
C TYR A 234 7.44 -1.89 5.07
N SER A 235 6.60 -2.01 4.04
CA SER A 235 6.15 -0.84 3.27
C SER A 235 4.91 -0.22 3.92
N ILE A 236 5.16 0.49 5.02
CA ILE A 236 4.40 1.68 5.41
C ILE A 236 5.44 2.82 5.31
N MET A 237 5.43 3.52 4.19
CA MET A 237 6.17 4.78 3.91
C MET A 237 7.33 5.09 4.88
N TRP A 238 8.51 4.52 4.61
CA TRP A 238 9.75 4.87 5.30
C TRP A 238 10.41 6.08 4.63
N ILE A 239 10.70 7.13 5.42
CA ILE A 239 11.68 8.17 5.06
C ILE A 239 12.97 7.80 5.80
N VAL A 240 14.02 7.41 5.06
CA VAL A 240 15.36 7.18 5.60
C VAL A 240 16.22 8.44 5.39
N SER A 241 16.96 8.82 6.43
CA SER A 241 18.13 9.71 6.38
C SER A 241 19.37 8.83 6.17
N GLU A 242 20.21 9.14 5.18
CA GLU A 242 21.36 8.32 4.74
C GLU A 242 22.35 7.90 5.85
N GLY A 243 22.77 6.64 5.78
CA GLY A 243 23.95 6.07 6.43
C GLY A 243 24.70 5.18 5.42
N ALA A 244 26.03 5.21 5.45
CA ALA A 244 26.91 4.77 4.37
C ALA A 244 27.45 3.34 4.56
N ASP A 245 26.87 2.35 3.86
CA ASP A 245 27.54 1.09 3.51
C ASP A 245 26.67 0.17 2.63
N GLY A 246 26.96 0.17 1.33
CA GLY A 246 26.29 -0.68 0.36
C GLY A 246 26.70 -2.15 0.46
N THR A 247 25.72 -3.04 0.60
CA THR A 247 25.77 -4.44 0.11
C THR A 247 24.35 -4.98 -0.18
N SER A 248 24.19 -5.71 -1.30
CA SER A 248 22.90 -6.13 -1.85
C SER A 248 22.57 -7.63 -1.66
N ILE A 249 21.31 -8.00 -1.42
CA ILE A 249 20.76 -9.37 -1.61
C ILE A 249 19.34 -9.31 -2.21
N GLN A 250 19.05 -10.19 -3.19
CA GLN A 250 17.81 -10.27 -3.97
C GLN A 250 16.70 -11.09 -3.29
N GLY A 251 15.46 -10.58 -3.32
CA GLY A 251 14.21 -11.29 -3.05
C GLY A 251 13.09 -10.80 -3.99
N LYS A 252 12.17 -11.69 -4.38
CA LYS A 252 11.10 -11.44 -5.36
C LYS A 252 9.72 -11.51 -4.67
N SER A 253 8.96 -10.43 -4.65
CA SER A 253 7.50 -10.44 -4.47
C SER A 253 6.90 -9.12 -4.97
N GLY A 254 5.64 -9.14 -5.38
CA GLY A 254 5.00 -8.04 -6.09
C GLY A 254 4.30 -7.02 -5.20
N MET A 255 4.52 -5.74 -5.53
CA MET A 255 4.06 -4.60 -4.73
C MET A 255 3.18 -3.65 -5.53
N LYS A 256 2.02 -3.31 -4.95
CA LYS A 256 1.27 -2.08 -5.25
C LYS A 256 1.63 -1.06 -4.18
N MET A 257 1.88 0.17 -4.58
CA MET A 257 2.09 1.29 -3.67
C MET A 257 0.76 1.64 -2.99
N CYS A 258 0.50 1.02 -1.85
CA CYS A 258 -0.65 1.32 -1.00
C CYS A 258 -0.21 2.38 0.04
N PHE A 259 -0.72 3.60 -0.08
CA PHE A 259 -0.71 4.52 1.05
C PHE A 259 -1.54 3.86 2.16
N VAL A 260 -0.93 3.65 3.32
CA VAL A 260 -1.70 3.16 4.47
C VAL A 260 -2.72 4.22 4.82
N LYS A 261 -4.01 3.84 4.80
CA LYS A 261 -5.11 4.67 5.27
C LYS A 261 -4.83 5.04 6.73
N SER A 262 -4.23 6.20 6.96
CA SER A 262 -4.46 6.89 8.22
C SER A 262 -5.94 7.23 8.24
N SER A 263 -6.62 6.95 9.33
CA SER A 263 -8.04 7.26 9.52
C SER A 263 -8.39 8.75 9.30
N THR A 264 -7.39 9.64 9.40
CA THR A 264 -7.44 11.07 9.04
C THR A 264 -7.28 11.35 7.54
N PHE A 265 -6.68 10.41 6.78
CA PHE A 265 -6.35 10.52 5.35
C PHE A 265 -6.90 9.35 4.54
N VAL A 266 -7.94 9.59 3.74
CA VAL A 266 -8.61 8.54 2.97
C VAL A 266 -8.41 8.73 1.47
N HIS A 267 -7.88 7.70 0.82
CA HIS A 267 -7.77 7.60 -0.64
C HIS A 267 -9.17 7.68 -1.31
N TRP A 268 -9.26 8.41 -2.41
CA TRP A 268 -10.51 8.91 -3.00
C TRP A 268 -11.21 7.93 -3.96
N GLU A 269 -12.17 7.13 -3.50
CA GLU A 269 -12.98 6.31 -4.43
C GLU A 269 -14.10 7.10 -5.14
N ARG A 270 -14.80 8.01 -4.45
CA ARG A 270 -15.95 8.75 -5.05
C ARG A 270 -15.58 9.99 -5.84
N VAL A 271 -14.42 10.56 -5.54
CA VAL A 271 -13.97 11.88 -6.04
C VAL A 271 -13.11 11.71 -7.29
N ARG A 272 -12.34 10.62 -7.37
CA ARG A 272 -11.55 10.21 -8.55
C ARG A 272 -12.42 10.07 -9.80
N ASP A 273 -13.63 9.54 -9.64
CA ASP A 273 -14.43 9.07 -10.75
C ASP A 273 -14.80 10.19 -11.74
N CYS A 274 -15.00 11.44 -11.30
CA CYS A 274 -15.36 12.53 -12.22
C CYS A 274 -14.20 13.01 -13.12
N LEU A 275 -12.96 12.83 -12.66
CA LEU A 275 -11.75 13.24 -13.38
C LEU A 275 -11.09 12.06 -14.14
N ASP A 276 -11.22 10.83 -13.63
CA ASP A 276 -10.65 9.60 -14.20
C ASP A 276 -11.58 8.95 -15.23
N ASP A 277 -12.90 8.99 -15.02
CA ASP A 277 -13.87 8.50 -16.02
C ASP A 277 -13.91 9.44 -17.21
N LYS A 278 -13.56 8.92 -18.39
CA LYS A 278 -13.51 9.71 -19.61
C LYS A 278 -14.85 10.37 -19.96
N GLY A 279 -15.97 9.70 -19.71
CA GLY A 279 -17.30 10.23 -20.00
C GLY A 279 -17.66 11.43 -19.12
N LYS A 280 -17.23 11.41 -17.85
CA LYS A 280 -17.37 12.54 -16.94
C LYS A 280 -16.39 13.66 -17.24
N LEU A 281 -15.14 13.31 -17.54
CA LEU A 281 -14.09 14.28 -17.89
C LEU A 281 -14.47 15.12 -19.13
N ILE A 282 -15.10 14.52 -20.15
CA ILE A 282 -15.58 15.24 -21.33
C ILE A 282 -16.49 16.41 -20.95
N LYS A 283 -17.39 16.24 -19.97
CA LYS A 283 -18.30 17.31 -19.53
C LYS A 283 -17.57 18.46 -18.85
N LEU A 284 -16.42 18.18 -18.24
CA LEU A 284 -15.63 19.17 -17.51
C LEU A 284 -14.60 19.87 -18.39
N ALA A 285 -14.10 19.19 -19.44
CA ALA A 285 -12.93 19.58 -20.22
C ALA A 285 -13.15 19.54 -21.74
N GLU A 286 -14.39 19.63 -22.21
CA GLU A 286 -14.78 19.49 -23.62
C GLU A 286 -13.90 20.33 -24.57
N GLU A 287 -13.63 21.59 -24.23
CA GLU A 287 -12.87 22.52 -25.07
C GLU A 287 -11.34 22.30 -25.05
N TYR A 288 -10.87 21.50 -24.09
CA TYR A 288 -9.46 21.18 -23.88
C TYR A 288 -9.12 19.78 -24.40
N LEU A 289 -10.11 18.93 -24.62
CA LEU A 289 -9.94 17.61 -25.20
C LEU A 289 -9.94 17.69 -26.73
N PRO A 290 -9.17 16.83 -27.42
CA PRO A 290 -9.48 16.49 -28.80
C PRO A 290 -10.92 15.98 -28.88
N GLU A 291 -11.56 16.12 -30.04
CA GLU A 291 -12.92 15.62 -30.30
C GLU A 291 -13.06 14.18 -29.80
N THR A 292 -13.87 13.95 -28.75
CA THR A 292 -13.92 12.68 -28.00
C THR A 292 -15.36 12.25 -27.77
N TYR A 293 -15.63 10.96 -27.96
CA TYR A 293 -16.91 10.31 -27.73
C TYR A 293 -16.76 9.07 -26.86
N VAL A 294 -17.81 8.73 -26.12
CA VAL A 294 -17.89 7.50 -25.32
C VAL A 294 -19.06 6.66 -25.82
N ILE A 295 -18.77 5.47 -26.33
CA ILE A 295 -19.78 4.52 -26.82
C ILE A 295 -19.93 3.41 -25.79
N LYS A 296 -21.16 3.23 -25.29
CA LYS A 296 -21.50 2.18 -24.32
C LYS A 296 -22.34 1.09 -24.99
N GLY A 297 -21.85 -0.14 -24.91
CA GLY A 297 -22.63 -1.31 -25.26
C GLY A 297 -23.03 -1.40 -26.73
N GLY A 298 -22.15 -1.01 -27.65
CA GLY A 298 -22.29 -1.24 -29.09
C GLY A 298 -23.47 -0.53 -29.76
N SER A 299 -24.37 0.10 -29.00
CA SER A 299 -25.50 0.85 -29.54
C SER A 299 -25.10 2.30 -29.80
N SER A 300 -25.38 2.78 -31.01
CA SER A 300 -25.20 4.17 -31.41
C SER A 300 -26.22 5.13 -30.79
N GLU A 301 -27.00 4.66 -29.81
CA GLU A 301 -28.18 5.38 -29.29
C GLU A 301 -27.85 6.43 -28.22
N SER A 302 -26.60 6.52 -27.75
CA SER A 302 -26.20 7.58 -26.81
C SER A 302 -25.13 8.52 -27.38
N ILE A 303 -25.57 9.75 -27.64
CA ILE A 303 -24.84 11.02 -27.59
C ILE A 303 -23.72 11.17 -28.63
N ASP A 304 -24.06 11.91 -29.69
CA ASP A 304 -23.18 12.52 -30.68
C ASP A 304 -22.27 11.54 -31.42
N THR A 305 -22.77 10.97 -32.52
CA THR A 305 -21.88 10.32 -33.47
C THR A 305 -21.03 11.41 -34.14
N PRO A 306 -19.71 11.19 -34.29
CA PRO A 306 -18.86 12.14 -34.99
C PRO A 306 -19.46 12.46 -36.37
N SER A 307 -19.63 13.74 -36.66
CA SER A 307 -19.93 14.19 -38.02
C SER A 307 -18.84 13.66 -38.96
N SER A 308 -19.15 13.37 -40.23
CA SER A 308 -18.36 12.58 -41.18
C SER A 308 -16.96 13.14 -41.54
N LEU A 309 -16.13 13.37 -40.54
CA LEU A 309 -14.83 14.02 -40.63
C LEU A 309 -13.78 12.93 -40.84
N SER A 310 -13.00 13.12 -41.90
CA SER A 310 -11.83 12.29 -42.18
C SER A 310 -10.69 12.72 -41.27
N GLY A 311 -9.94 11.76 -40.72
CA GLY A 311 -8.81 12.03 -39.83
C GLY A 311 -8.51 10.82 -38.94
N PRO A 312 -7.27 10.63 -38.48
CA PRO A 312 -6.98 9.47 -37.65
C PRO A 312 -7.79 9.51 -36.34
N TRP A 313 -8.52 8.44 -36.06
CA TRP A 313 -9.29 8.25 -34.84
C TRP A 313 -8.69 7.13 -34.00
N PHE A 314 -8.59 7.35 -32.70
CA PHE A 314 -8.20 6.34 -31.73
C PHE A 314 -9.45 5.70 -31.12
N VAL A 315 -9.50 4.37 -31.11
CA VAL A 315 -10.54 3.59 -30.44
C VAL A 315 -9.88 2.83 -29.30
N LYS A 316 -10.29 3.11 -28.06
CA LYS A 316 -9.74 2.52 -26.83
C LYS A 316 -10.87 1.88 -26.02
N GLU A 317 -10.72 0.62 -25.65
CA GLU A 317 -11.58 -0.01 -24.64
C GLU A 317 -11.19 0.50 -23.25
N THR A 318 -12.16 0.92 -22.44
CA THR A 318 -11.88 1.51 -21.10
C THR A 318 -11.22 0.50 -20.15
N ASN A 319 -11.51 -0.79 -20.28
CA ASN A 319 -11.08 -1.84 -19.34
C ASN A 319 -9.75 -2.53 -19.69
N LYS A 320 -9.20 -2.33 -20.90
CA LYS A 320 -8.04 -3.11 -21.40
C LYS A 320 -6.70 -2.36 -21.38
N GLY A 321 -6.65 -1.16 -20.78
CA GLY A 321 -5.45 -0.33 -20.72
C GLY A 321 -4.87 0.01 -22.09
N GLY A 322 -3.61 0.46 -22.14
CA GLY A 322 -2.98 0.96 -23.38
C GLY A 322 -2.69 -0.07 -24.48
N ARG A 323 -2.95 -1.37 -24.27
CA ARG A 323 -2.69 -2.44 -25.25
C ARG A 323 -3.81 -2.62 -26.29
N ALA A 324 -4.95 -1.97 -26.09
CA ALA A 324 -6.15 -2.10 -26.92
C ALA A 324 -6.50 -0.79 -27.64
N ILE A 325 -5.50 -0.02 -28.10
CA ILE A 325 -5.74 1.18 -28.91
C ILE A 325 -5.66 0.81 -30.39
N THR A 326 -6.76 0.96 -31.11
CA THR A 326 -6.83 0.81 -32.57
C THR A 326 -6.88 2.19 -33.21
N VAL A 327 -6.22 2.35 -34.36
CA VAL A 327 -6.25 3.59 -35.15
C VAL A 327 -7.00 3.32 -36.44
N CYS A 328 -7.96 4.17 -36.79
CA CYS A 328 -8.71 4.11 -38.04
C CYS A 328 -8.75 5.49 -38.72
N LYS A 329 -9.17 5.53 -39.98
CA LYS A 329 -9.02 6.72 -40.84
C LYS A 329 -10.21 7.68 -40.75
N ASP A 330 -11.40 7.15 -40.50
CA ASP A 330 -12.65 7.91 -40.56
C ASP A 330 -13.53 7.53 -39.36
N ALA A 331 -14.38 8.46 -38.94
CA ALA A 331 -15.13 8.30 -37.70
C ALA A 331 -16.15 7.15 -37.75
N SER A 332 -16.68 6.84 -38.95
CA SER A 332 -17.54 5.67 -39.19
C SER A 332 -16.82 4.36 -38.90
N ASP A 333 -15.54 4.24 -39.25
CA ASP A 333 -14.73 3.06 -38.95
C ASP A 333 -14.50 2.94 -37.45
N ALA A 334 -14.30 4.07 -36.77
CA ALA A 334 -14.11 4.11 -35.32
C ALA A 334 -15.34 3.56 -34.59
N VAL A 335 -16.54 4.00 -35.01
CA VAL A 335 -17.83 3.52 -34.49
C VAL A 335 -18.01 2.03 -34.80
N ALA A 336 -17.67 1.59 -36.02
CA ALA A 336 -17.77 0.18 -36.40
C ALA A 336 -16.84 -0.73 -35.59
N LEU A 337 -15.68 -0.23 -35.14
CA LEU A 337 -14.76 -0.96 -34.25
C LEU A 337 -15.28 -1.07 -32.81
N ALA A 338 -16.16 -0.14 -32.38
CA ALA A 338 -16.77 -0.13 -31.06
C ALA A 338 -18.03 -1.05 -30.99
N SER A 339 -17.96 -2.24 -31.57
CA SER A 339 -19.12 -3.09 -31.82
C SER A 339 -19.50 -4.06 -30.69
N ASN A 340 -18.69 -4.18 -29.63
CA ASN A 340 -19.00 -5.11 -28.53
C ASN A 340 -20.03 -4.50 -27.57
N GLU A 341 -21.19 -5.15 -27.46
CA GLU A 341 -22.30 -4.71 -26.60
C GLU A 341 -22.02 -4.78 -25.10
N ASN A 342 -20.93 -5.44 -24.69
CA ASN A 342 -20.57 -5.58 -23.28
C ASN A 342 -19.42 -4.66 -22.85
N GLU A 343 -18.92 -3.82 -23.75
CA GLU A 343 -17.75 -2.97 -23.49
C GLU A 343 -18.11 -1.49 -23.61
N THR A 344 -17.28 -0.66 -22.97
CA THR A 344 -17.29 0.80 -23.17
C THR A 344 -16.04 1.21 -23.94
N TYR A 345 -16.25 2.01 -24.98
CA TYR A 345 -15.21 2.52 -25.85
C TYR A 345 -15.09 4.02 -25.71
N VAL A 346 -13.86 4.50 -25.76
CA VAL A 346 -13.52 5.90 -25.97
C VAL A 346 -13.02 6.03 -27.40
N ILE A 347 -13.71 6.86 -28.19
CA ILE A 347 -13.27 7.26 -29.52
C ILE A 347 -12.74 8.68 -29.42
N GLN A 348 -11.47 8.90 -29.74
CA GLN A 348 -10.85 10.21 -29.65
C GLN A 348 -10.15 10.54 -30.97
N ARG A 349 -10.45 11.70 -31.53
CA ARG A 349 -9.77 12.20 -32.72
C ARG A 349 -8.33 12.54 -32.38
N HIS A 350 -7.43 12.22 -33.29
CA HIS A 350 -6.06 12.68 -33.20
C HIS A 350 -5.98 14.21 -33.40
N VAL A 351 -5.14 14.90 -32.63
CA VAL A 351 -4.92 16.34 -32.79
C VAL A 351 -4.39 16.65 -34.19
N ASP A 352 -5.07 17.56 -34.89
CA ASP A 352 -4.66 17.99 -36.22
C ASP A 352 -3.32 18.74 -36.11
N HIS A 353 -2.39 18.44 -37.02
CA HIS A 353 -1.05 19.03 -37.03
C HIS A 353 -0.35 18.99 -35.65
N PRO A 354 -0.06 17.79 -35.10
CA PRO A 354 0.58 17.70 -33.79
C PRO A 354 1.96 18.36 -33.84
N ASN A 355 2.36 19.00 -32.76
CA ASN A 355 3.74 19.43 -32.58
C ASN A 355 4.64 18.19 -32.61
N LEU A 356 5.59 18.18 -33.53
CA LEU A 356 6.54 17.08 -33.69
C LEU A 356 7.91 17.50 -33.20
N LEU A 357 8.66 16.54 -32.67
CA LEU A 357 10.09 16.71 -32.42
C LEU A 357 10.83 16.98 -33.73
N ARG A 358 12.07 17.47 -33.66
CA ARG A 358 12.91 17.75 -34.84
C ARG A 358 13.09 16.55 -35.79
N ASP A 359 12.98 15.34 -35.26
CA ASP A 359 13.07 14.08 -36.03
C ASP A 359 11.71 13.55 -36.51
N GLY A 360 10.64 14.34 -36.38
CA GLY A 360 9.29 14.00 -36.82
C GLY A 360 8.51 13.08 -35.87
N ARG A 361 9.06 12.70 -34.72
CA ARG A 361 8.33 11.87 -33.74
C ARG A 361 7.30 12.69 -32.96
N LYS A 362 6.16 12.05 -32.66
CA LYS A 362 5.15 12.57 -31.72
C LYS A 362 5.65 12.48 -30.29
N TRP A 363 5.15 13.39 -29.45
CA TRP A 363 5.43 13.44 -28.02
C TRP A 363 4.16 13.83 -27.27
N HIS A 364 4.14 13.55 -25.97
CA HIS A 364 3.18 14.14 -25.03
C HIS A 364 3.90 14.57 -23.77
N LEU A 365 3.34 15.56 -23.09
CA LEU A 365 3.85 16.08 -21.83
C LEU A 365 3.01 15.52 -20.69
N LYS A 366 3.68 14.87 -19.73
CA LYS A 366 3.05 14.41 -18.50
C LYS A 366 3.35 15.43 -17.40
N VAL A 367 2.31 15.92 -16.74
CA VAL A 367 2.41 16.83 -15.60
C VAL A 367 1.93 16.11 -14.35
N TYR A 368 2.73 16.08 -13.28
CA TYR A 368 2.30 15.55 -11.99
C TYR A 368 1.57 16.62 -11.19
N ASN A 369 0.48 16.21 -10.54
CA ASN A 369 -0.41 17.10 -9.81
C ASN A 369 -0.68 16.50 -8.43
N LEU A 370 -0.75 17.38 -7.44
CA LEU A 370 -1.14 17.06 -6.07
C LEU A 370 -2.38 17.88 -5.76
N LEU A 371 -3.49 17.18 -5.52
CA LEU A 371 -4.73 17.79 -5.06
C LEU A 371 -4.91 17.44 -3.59
N ILE A 372 -5.16 18.45 -2.76
CA ILE A 372 -5.39 18.30 -1.31
C ILE A 372 -6.74 18.91 -0.98
N CYS A 373 -7.61 18.14 -0.34
CA CYS A 373 -8.80 18.66 0.32
C CYS A 373 -8.52 18.78 1.82
N ASP A 374 -8.89 19.91 2.39
CA ASP A 374 -8.77 20.17 3.82
C ASP A 374 -9.81 19.39 4.65
N GLU A 375 -9.66 19.45 5.97
CA GLU A 375 -10.51 18.72 6.91
C GLU A 375 -11.97 19.21 6.88
N GLU A 376 -12.22 20.43 6.44
CA GLU A 376 -13.57 20.97 6.28
C GLU A 376 -14.32 20.26 5.14
N GLY A 377 -13.59 19.64 4.21
CA GLY A 377 -14.14 18.91 3.07
C GLY A 377 -14.57 19.83 1.92
N THR A 378 -14.25 21.12 2.00
CA THR A 378 -14.73 22.17 1.08
C THR A 378 -13.61 23.00 0.48
N GLY A 379 -12.47 23.15 1.17
CA GLY A 379 -11.31 23.84 0.64
C GLY A 379 -10.39 22.88 -0.10
N TRP A 380 -9.90 23.36 -1.23
CA TRP A 380 -9.07 22.59 -2.15
C TRP A 380 -7.78 23.35 -2.43
N THR A 381 -6.68 22.61 -2.46
CA THR A 381 -5.36 23.10 -2.86
C THR A 381 -4.85 22.23 -3.99
N LEU A 382 -4.66 22.85 -5.15
CA LEU A 382 -4.03 22.22 -6.31
C LEU A 382 -2.57 22.68 -6.41
N ARG A 383 -1.67 21.72 -6.55
CA ARG A 383 -0.26 21.97 -6.86
C ARG A 383 0.15 21.16 -8.08
N CYS A 384 1.01 21.73 -8.93
CA CYS A 384 1.56 21.07 -10.10
C CYS A 384 3.09 21.04 -9.99
N HIS A 385 3.70 19.90 -10.31
CA HIS A 385 5.16 19.76 -10.30
C HIS A 385 5.76 20.44 -11.54
N ASN A 386 6.73 21.33 -11.34
CA ASN A 386 7.31 22.19 -12.38
C ASN A 386 8.32 21.50 -13.31
N GLU A 387 8.63 20.23 -13.06
CA GLU A 387 9.38 19.37 -13.96
C GLU A 387 8.42 18.42 -14.68
N PRO A 388 7.84 18.84 -15.82
CA PRO A 388 6.99 17.96 -16.60
C PRO A 388 7.84 16.91 -17.33
N PHE A 389 7.30 15.69 -17.44
CA PHE A 389 7.99 14.58 -18.07
C PHE A 389 7.62 14.46 -19.56
N LEU A 390 8.63 14.42 -20.43
CA LEU A 390 8.45 14.29 -21.86
C LEU A 390 8.39 12.80 -22.27
N THR A 391 7.20 12.27 -22.51
CA THR A 391 7.04 10.85 -22.83
C THR A 391 7.20 10.58 -24.33
N LYS A 392 8.07 9.62 -24.67
CA LYS A 392 8.31 9.14 -26.05
C LYS A 392 8.30 7.62 -26.14
N ARG A 393 7.94 7.08 -27.30
CA ARG A 393 7.79 5.63 -27.51
C ARG A 393 9.11 4.84 -27.53
N VAL A 394 10.30 5.48 -27.57
CA VAL A 394 11.54 4.77 -27.96
C VAL A 394 12.78 4.99 -27.08
N LYS A 395 12.95 6.11 -26.35
CA LYS A 395 14.04 6.28 -25.36
C LYS A 395 13.65 7.33 -24.29
N PRO A 396 13.96 7.10 -23.00
CA PRO A 396 13.66 8.03 -21.90
C PRO A 396 14.58 9.25 -21.80
N ASP A 397 15.72 9.29 -22.50
CA ASP A 397 16.80 10.26 -22.21
C ASP A 397 16.71 11.59 -22.96
N LEU A 398 15.53 12.20 -23.12
CA LEU A 398 15.42 13.41 -23.93
C LEU A 398 14.99 14.62 -23.11
N SER A 399 15.90 15.62 -23.06
CA SER A 399 15.63 16.92 -22.45
C SER A 399 14.57 17.69 -23.24
N LEU A 400 13.87 18.59 -22.56
CA LEU A 400 12.92 19.51 -23.17
C LEU A 400 13.57 20.42 -24.24
N GLU A 401 14.90 20.53 -24.28
CA GLU A 401 15.65 21.29 -25.29
C GLU A 401 15.39 20.80 -26.72
N GLU A 402 14.97 19.54 -26.89
CA GLU A 402 14.58 19.01 -28.20
C GLU A 402 13.29 19.62 -28.78
N LEU A 403 12.48 20.28 -27.93
CA LEU A 403 11.28 21.01 -28.36
C LEU A 403 11.63 22.31 -29.11
N GLY A 404 12.92 22.61 -29.29
CA GLY A 404 13.39 23.76 -30.05
C GLY A 404 13.33 25.05 -29.24
N SER A 405 12.92 26.15 -29.88
CA SER A 405 12.79 27.48 -29.25
C SER A 405 11.52 27.63 -28.40
N THR A 406 10.83 26.53 -28.11
CA THR A 406 9.58 26.55 -27.35
C THR A 406 9.89 26.80 -25.87
N ASP A 407 9.28 27.81 -25.28
CA ASP A 407 9.47 28.12 -23.87
C ASP A 407 8.74 27.10 -23.00
N ASN A 408 9.50 26.26 -22.29
CA ASN A 408 8.96 25.23 -21.38
C ASN A 408 8.04 25.83 -20.32
N LYS A 409 8.34 27.06 -19.88
CA LYS A 409 7.51 27.76 -18.90
C LYS A 409 6.14 28.09 -19.48
N GLU A 410 6.08 28.51 -20.74
CA GLU A 410 4.83 28.77 -21.44
C GLU A 410 4.00 27.48 -21.59
N LEU A 411 4.64 26.37 -21.98
CA LEU A 411 3.96 25.07 -22.09
C LEU A 411 3.36 24.65 -20.75
N PHE A 412 4.15 24.72 -19.68
CA PHE A 412 3.72 24.36 -18.34
C PHE A 412 2.55 25.24 -17.88
N GLN A 413 2.62 26.56 -18.09
CA GLN A 413 1.54 27.49 -17.75
C GLN A 413 0.23 27.18 -18.49
N LYS A 414 0.30 26.79 -19.78
CA LYS A 414 -0.88 26.37 -20.54
C LYS A 414 -1.48 25.09 -19.94
N CYS A 415 -0.66 24.11 -19.58
CA CYS A 415 -1.12 22.89 -18.94
C CYS A 415 -1.77 23.16 -17.57
N THR A 416 -1.12 23.92 -16.69
CA THR A 416 -1.64 24.18 -15.34
C THR A 416 -2.92 25.02 -15.36
N ALA A 417 -3.06 25.95 -16.31
CA ALA A 417 -4.29 26.69 -16.52
C ALA A 417 -5.47 25.76 -16.89
N ILE A 418 -5.24 24.77 -17.77
CA ILE A 418 -6.26 23.77 -18.11
C ILE A 418 -6.59 22.90 -16.89
N ILE A 419 -5.59 22.40 -16.17
CA ILE A 419 -5.81 21.55 -14.98
C ILE A 419 -6.62 22.31 -13.93
N SER A 420 -6.24 23.56 -13.62
CA SER A 420 -6.99 24.40 -12.68
C SER A 420 -8.43 24.59 -13.13
N SER A 421 -8.65 24.96 -14.39
CA SER A 421 -9.99 25.15 -14.93
C SER A 421 -10.86 23.90 -14.82
N VAL A 422 -10.32 22.71 -15.07
CA VAL A 422 -11.09 21.45 -15.03
C VAL A 422 -11.38 21.03 -13.59
N VAL A 423 -10.39 21.12 -12.69
CA VAL A 423 -10.57 20.82 -11.26
C VAL A 423 -11.56 21.79 -10.63
N GLN A 424 -11.46 23.09 -10.92
CA GLN A 424 -12.38 24.10 -10.42
C GLN A 424 -13.83 23.82 -10.85
N ARG A 425 -14.06 23.45 -12.12
CA ARG A 425 -15.39 23.05 -12.59
C ARG A 425 -15.92 21.81 -11.87
N ALA A 426 -15.06 20.84 -11.58
CA ALA A 426 -15.46 19.64 -10.85
C ALA A 426 -15.90 20.00 -9.41
N ILE A 427 -15.22 20.95 -8.77
CA ILE A 427 -15.59 21.48 -7.45
C ILE A 427 -16.92 22.24 -7.53
N GLU A 428 -17.04 23.20 -8.45
CA GLU A 428 -18.23 24.06 -8.60
C GLU A 428 -19.50 23.28 -8.99
N SER A 429 -19.35 22.22 -9.78
CA SER A 429 -20.43 21.30 -10.14
C SER A 429 -20.75 20.28 -9.05
N ASN A 430 -20.03 20.32 -7.92
CA ASN A 430 -20.19 19.40 -6.80
C ASN A 430 -19.92 17.92 -7.19
N GLU A 431 -19.17 17.69 -8.27
CA GLU A 431 -18.69 16.36 -8.69
C GLU A 431 -17.41 15.98 -7.93
N LEU A 432 -16.67 16.96 -7.40
CA LEU A 432 -15.49 16.81 -6.56
C LEU A 432 -15.80 17.26 -5.12
N GLN A 433 -16.00 16.31 -4.20
CA GLN A 433 -16.42 16.59 -2.83
C GLN A 433 -15.44 16.01 -1.79
N GLY A 434 -15.01 16.83 -0.85
CA GLY A 434 -14.23 16.36 0.30
C GLY A 434 -15.10 15.61 1.31
N ARG A 435 -14.45 14.91 2.23
CA ARG A 435 -15.12 14.27 3.37
C ARG A 435 -14.92 15.16 4.61
N PRO A 436 -15.99 15.76 5.16
CA PRO A 436 -15.88 16.56 6.37
C PRO A 436 -15.24 15.77 7.53
N GLY A 437 -14.37 16.43 8.27
CA GLY A 437 -13.56 15.85 9.34
C GLY A 437 -12.37 15.03 8.86
N LYS A 438 -12.02 15.06 7.56
CA LYS A 438 -10.89 14.30 7.01
C LYS A 438 -10.11 15.12 6.00
N LYS A 439 -8.81 15.22 6.19
CA LYS A 439 -7.90 15.74 5.17
C LYS A 439 -7.70 14.67 4.11
N GLN A 440 -7.76 15.02 2.84
CA GLN A 440 -7.61 14.04 1.76
C GLN A 440 -6.62 14.58 0.74
N PHE A 441 -5.91 13.68 0.06
CA PHE A 441 -5.00 14.09 -1.00
C PHE A 441 -4.90 13.01 -2.06
N GLU A 442 -4.46 13.41 -3.24
CA GLU A 442 -4.18 12.51 -4.35
C GLU A 442 -3.06 13.07 -5.21
N VAL A 443 -2.13 12.17 -5.58
CA VAL A 443 -1.18 12.43 -6.64
C VAL A 443 -1.72 11.81 -7.92
N PHE A 444 -1.93 12.63 -8.94
CA PHE A 444 -2.37 12.18 -10.27
C PHE A 444 -1.50 12.82 -11.34
N SER A 445 -1.49 12.24 -12.56
CA SER A 445 -0.79 12.86 -13.69
C SER A 445 -1.76 13.27 -14.78
N SER A 446 -1.40 14.32 -15.53
CA SER A 446 -2.16 14.86 -16.65
C SER A 446 -1.33 14.71 -17.91
N ASP A 447 -1.88 14.08 -18.95
CA ASP A 447 -1.19 13.91 -20.22
C ASP A 447 -1.68 14.93 -21.24
N PHE A 448 -0.75 15.65 -21.88
CA PHE A 448 -1.03 16.70 -22.84
C PHE A 448 -0.33 16.45 -24.16
N VAL A 449 -1.00 16.76 -25.26
CA VAL A 449 -0.36 16.92 -26.57
C VAL A 449 -0.50 18.36 -27.04
N PHE A 450 0.40 18.79 -27.91
CA PHE A 450 0.38 20.15 -28.46
C PHE A 450 0.20 20.07 -29.97
N ASP A 451 -0.45 21.06 -30.56
CA ASP A 451 -0.47 21.26 -32.01
C ASP A 451 0.66 22.19 -32.47
N THR A 452 0.75 22.45 -33.78
CA THR A 452 1.75 23.34 -34.37
C THR A 452 1.68 24.78 -33.86
N ASP A 453 0.52 25.22 -33.36
CA ASP A 453 0.32 26.55 -32.77
C ASP A 453 0.59 26.55 -31.26
N VAL A 454 1.11 25.44 -30.74
CA VAL A 454 1.46 25.26 -29.33
C VAL A 454 0.24 25.42 -28.42
N ARG A 455 -0.95 25.07 -28.91
CA ARG A 455 -2.14 24.92 -28.07
C ARG A 455 -2.07 23.56 -27.37
N ALA A 456 -2.28 23.57 -26.05
CA ALA A 456 -2.33 22.36 -25.25
C ALA A 456 -3.70 21.67 -25.40
N HIS A 457 -3.67 20.36 -25.62
CA HIS A 457 -4.84 19.49 -25.64
C HIS A 457 -4.67 18.44 -24.55
N LEU A 458 -5.57 18.44 -23.57
CA LEU A 458 -5.63 17.43 -22.53
C LEU A 458 -5.99 16.08 -23.15
N ILE A 459 -5.29 15.02 -22.79
CA ILE A 459 -5.59 13.65 -23.20
C ILE A 459 -6.36 12.94 -22.10
N GLU A 460 -5.77 12.80 -20.91
CA GLU A 460 -6.41 12.14 -19.77
C GLU A 460 -5.78 12.58 -18.44
N PHE A 461 -6.53 12.42 -17.36
CA PHE A 461 -5.97 12.35 -16.02
C PHE A 461 -5.75 10.88 -15.66
N ASN A 462 -4.59 10.56 -15.11
CA ASN A 462 -4.25 9.23 -14.62
C ASN A 462 -4.13 9.27 -13.11
N PHE A 463 -5.16 8.75 -12.44
CA PHE A 463 -5.14 8.52 -11.00
C PHE A 463 -4.42 7.21 -10.71
N SER A 464 -3.46 7.24 -9.79
CA SER A 464 -2.40 6.22 -9.62
C SER A 464 -1.33 6.24 -10.73
N PRO A 465 -0.66 7.39 -10.95
CA PRO A 465 0.45 7.44 -11.87
C PRO A 465 1.58 6.54 -11.38
N VAL A 466 2.34 5.96 -12.31
CA VAL A 466 3.53 5.19 -11.96
C VAL A 466 4.61 6.18 -11.54
N LEU A 467 4.94 6.17 -10.24
CA LEU A 467 6.06 6.92 -9.68
C LEU A 467 7.22 5.97 -9.44
N PHE A 468 8.41 6.31 -9.94
CA PHE A 468 9.61 5.52 -9.75
C PHE A 468 10.45 6.08 -8.60
N ASP A 469 10.32 5.47 -7.42
CA ASP A 469 11.26 5.67 -6.32
C ASP A 469 12.30 4.53 -6.31
N PRO A 470 13.60 4.81 -6.53
CA PRO A 470 14.65 3.80 -6.49
C PRO A 470 15.01 3.33 -5.07
N LEU A 471 14.69 4.13 -4.04
CA LEU A 471 14.98 3.81 -2.64
C LEU A 471 13.90 2.92 -2.03
N VAL A 472 12.70 2.95 -2.60
CA VAL A 472 11.66 1.97 -2.31
C VAL A 472 11.98 0.71 -3.13
N LYS A 473 12.13 -0.44 -2.46
CA LYS A 473 12.34 -1.76 -3.10
C LYS A 473 11.08 -2.24 -3.85
N GLN A 474 10.53 -1.41 -4.73
CA GLN A 474 9.32 -1.65 -5.49
C GLN A 474 9.55 -2.73 -6.56
N GLU A 475 8.52 -3.54 -6.81
CA GLU A 475 8.59 -4.51 -7.89
C GLU A 475 8.54 -3.81 -9.25
N LEU A 476 9.63 -3.95 -10.01
CA LEU A 476 9.74 -3.40 -11.35
C LEU A 476 9.01 -4.30 -12.36
N THR A 477 7.68 -4.17 -12.43
CA THR A 477 6.81 -5.04 -13.24
C THR A 477 6.91 -4.78 -14.74
N THR A 478 7.31 -3.58 -15.15
CA THR A 478 7.37 -3.18 -16.56
C THR A 478 8.80 -3.07 -17.09
N LYS A 479 8.96 -3.21 -18.41
CA LYS A 479 10.27 -2.97 -19.07
C LYS A 479 10.76 -1.53 -18.85
N GLY A 480 9.84 -0.57 -18.74
CA GLY A 480 10.13 0.84 -18.47
C GLY A 480 10.73 1.04 -17.09
N LEU A 481 10.06 0.55 -16.03
CA LEU A 481 10.56 0.63 -14.66
C LEU A 481 11.91 -0.05 -14.48
N LYS A 482 12.12 -1.20 -15.12
CA LYS A 482 13.44 -1.87 -15.15
C LYS A 482 14.51 -1.05 -15.85
N ALA A 483 14.14 -0.23 -16.83
CA ALA A 483 15.08 0.68 -17.47
C ALA A 483 15.41 1.86 -16.55
N CYS A 484 14.42 2.44 -15.86
CA CYS A 484 14.65 3.49 -14.85
C CYS A 484 15.59 3.01 -13.73
N MET A 485 15.39 1.80 -13.21
CA MET A 485 16.30 1.25 -12.20
C MET A 485 17.72 1.05 -12.71
N ARG A 486 17.90 0.55 -13.94
CA ARG A 486 19.24 0.45 -14.53
C ARG A 486 19.89 1.82 -14.72
N ASP A 487 19.10 2.83 -15.09
CA ASP A 487 19.59 4.20 -15.20
C ASP A 487 20.04 4.74 -13.84
N TYR A 488 19.25 4.51 -12.79
CA TYR A 488 19.61 4.83 -11.41
C TYR A 488 20.85 4.07 -10.91
N GLU A 489 20.96 2.77 -11.17
CA GLU A 489 22.16 1.99 -10.82
C GLU A 489 23.44 2.55 -11.48
N LEU A 490 23.32 3.17 -12.66
CA LEU A 490 24.45 3.75 -13.39
C LEU A 490 24.74 5.20 -13.00
N ASN A 491 23.70 6.00 -12.78
CA ASN A 491 23.79 7.46 -12.65
C ASN A 491 23.44 7.99 -11.25
N GLY A 492 22.98 7.13 -10.33
CA GLY A 492 22.51 7.50 -9.00
C GLY A 492 21.39 8.53 -9.07
N ASP A 493 21.46 9.54 -8.20
CA ASP A 493 20.45 10.62 -8.16
C ASP A 493 20.39 11.47 -9.43
N ALA A 494 21.38 11.38 -10.32
CA ALA A 494 21.37 12.05 -11.62
C ALA A 494 20.61 11.27 -12.71
N ALA A 495 20.01 10.13 -12.38
CA ALA A 495 19.14 9.40 -13.31
C ALA A 495 17.99 10.27 -13.81
N ALA A 496 17.59 10.08 -15.06
CA ALA A 496 16.59 10.91 -15.71
C ALA A 496 15.19 10.76 -15.08
N ILE A 497 14.95 9.64 -14.40
CA ILE A 497 13.72 9.37 -13.67
C ILE A 497 14.11 8.94 -12.26
N ASN A 498 13.87 9.82 -11.29
CA ASN A 498 14.00 9.58 -9.86
C ASN A 498 12.95 10.41 -9.13
N ASP A 499 11.79 9.82 -8.86
CA ASP A 499 10.66 10.53 -8.26
C ASP A 499 10.77 10.65 -6.73
N HIS A 500 11.89 10.21 -6.13
CA HIS A 500 12.06 10.19 -4.67
C HIS A 500 11.88 11.57 -4.03
N ALA A 501 12.50 12.61 -4.59
CA ALA A 501 12.37 13.98 -4.08
C ALA A 501 10.93 14.49 -4.18
N MET A 502 10.27 14.25 -5.32
CA MET A 502 8.88 14.63 -5.54
C MET A 502 7.94 13.95 -4.53
N ILE A 503 8.13 12.65 -4.27
CA ILE A 503 7.34 11.89 -3.28
C ILE A 503 7.59 12.45 -1.88
N LYS A 504 8.86 12.71 -1.52
CA LYS A 504 9.22 13.31 -0.23
C LYS A 504 8.55 14.67 -0.01
N ASP A 505 8.49 15.50 -1.05
CA ASP A 505 7.81 16.79 -1.00
C ASP A 505 6.30 16.64 -0.80
N VAL A 506 5.64 15.69 -1.50
CA VAL A 506 4.22 15.37 -1.28
C VAL A 506 3.98 15.00 0.18
N VAL A 507 4.81 14.10 0.72
CA VAL A 507 4.69 13.66 2.11
C VAL A 507 4.86 14.84 3.07
N SER A 508 5.86 15.70 2.83
CA SER A 508 6.10 16.91 3.60
C SER A 508 4.88 17.85 3.59
N MET A 509 4.30 18.13 2.41
CA MET A 509 3.14 19.01 2.27
C MET A 509 1.87 18.45 2.91
N VAL A 510 1.64 17.15 2.77
CA VAL A 510 0.42 16.50 3.24
C VAL A 510 0.44 16.31 4.75
N PHE A 511 1.54 15.75 5.28
CA PHE A 511 1.63 15.30 6.67
C PHE A 511 2.34 16.29 7.58
N TYR A 512 3.19 17.17 7.04
CA TYR A 512 3.98 18.13 7.81
C TYR A 512 3.86 19.58 7.28
N PRO A 513 2.64 20.09 6.99
CA PRO A 513 2.45 21.36 6.30
C PRO A 513 3.11 22.55 7.01
N LYS A 514 3.16 22.55 8.36
CA LYS A 514 3.83 23.62 9.13
C LYS A 514 5.35 23.65 8.90
N GLN A 515 5.97 22.48 8.72
CA GLN A 515 7.40 22.36 8.45
C GLN A 515 7.68 22.65 6.98
N ALA A 516 6.81 22.18 6.08
CA ALA A 516 6.94 22.38 4.64
C ALA A 516 6.77 23.84 4.22
N CYS A 517 5.75 24.53 4.76
CA CYS A 517 5.40 25.91 4.38
C CYS A 517 6.07 26.97 5.27
N GLY A 518 6.62 26.59 6.43
CA GLY A 518 6.99 27.51 7.51
C GLY A 518 5.77 28.16 8.19
N GLU A 519 6.00 29.08 9.12
CA GLU A 519 4.94 29.84 9.81
C GLU A 519 4.30 30.95 8.95
N LYS A 520 4.81 31.16 7.73
CA LYS A 520 4.31 32.19 6.80
C LYS A 520 3.24 31.60 5.87
N GLU A 521 2.50 32.48 5.18
CA GLU A 521 1.51 32.09 4.16
C GLU A 521 2.06 30.99 3.23
N PRO A 522 1.19 30.08 2.74
CA PRO A 522 1.63 28.94 1.93
C PRO A 522 2.56 29.44 0.83
N SER A 523 3.81 29.00 0.84
CA SER A 523 4.74 29.41 -0.22
C SER A 523 4.15 28.98 -1.57
N ASP A 524 4.27 29.88 -2.55
CA ASP A 524 3.87 29.60 -3.93
C ASP A 524 4.60 28.35 -4.47
N THR A 525 5.75 27.98 -3.89
CA THR A 525 6.56 26.82 -4.29
C THR A 525 7.05 26.03 -3.08
N ILE A 526 6.93 24.69 -3.11
CA ILE A 526 7.53 23.77 -2.14
C ILE A 526 8.27 22.68 -2.93
N GLY A 527 9.60 22.69 -2.89
CA GLY A 527 10.40 21.86 -3.79
C GLY A 527 10.06 22.18 -5.25
N GLY A 528 9.73 21.15 -6.04
CA GLY A 528 9.24 21.30 -7.42
C GLY A 528 7.75 21.64 -7.54
N TRP A 529 6.99 21.75 -6.45
CA TRP A 529 5.53 21.90 -6.51
C TRP A 529 5.07 23.36 -6.46
N GLU A 530 4.50 23.83 -7.57
CA GLU A 530 3.92 25.17 -7.71
C GLU A 530 2.44 25.17 -7.31
N TYR A 531 2.04 26.12 -6.47
CA TYR A 531 0.65 26.37 -6.14
C TYR A 531 -0.09 26.93 -7.35
N VAL A 532 -1.21 26.30 -7.68
CA VAL A 532 -2.08 26.73 -8.78
C VAL A 532 -3.31 27.38 -8.17
N LYS A 533 -3.49 28.66 -8.50
CA LYS A 533 -4.60 29.49 -8.03
C LYS A 533 -5.93 29.11 -8.67
#